data_AF-X0XHN1-F1
#
_entry.id   AF-X0XHN1-F1
#
_cell.length_a   1.000
_cell.length_b   1.000
_cell.length_c   1.000
_cell.angle_alpha   90.00
_cell.angle_beta   90.00
_cell.angle_gamma   90.00
#
_symmetry.space_group_name_H-M   'P 1'
#
loop_
_entity.id
_entity.type
_entity.pdbx_description
1 polymer ?
#
loop_
_entity_poly.entity_id
_entity_poly.type
_entity_poly.pdbx_seq_one_letter_code
_entity_poly.pdbx_strand_id
1 'polypeptide(L)'
;METMARATDLPLIIDQGYDMLRYFQAVVGHESERCPDCYRLRLSRTAEVAHQRGFDAFTTTLLVSPYQNHELIRELGEGLGGEWGVEFYYQDFRPGFREGHRLSRELGLYHQGYCGCVYSEWERYGKV
;
A
#
# COMPACT_ATOMS: atom_id res chain seq x y z
N MET A 1 -6.42 2.18 10.43
CA MET A 1 -5.79 3.51 10.24
C MET A 1 -6.31 4.55 11.22
N GLU A 2 -7.61 4.63 11.49
CA GLU A 2 -8.15 5.61 12.47
C GLU A 2 -7.53 5.50 13.88
N THR A 3 -7.37 4.29 14.43
CA THR A 3 -6.72 4.08 15.73
C THR A 3 -5.29 4.62 15.74
N MET A 4 -4.54 4.38 14.66
CA MET A 4 -3.17 4.87 14.52
C MET A 4 -3.14 6.40 14.44
N ALA A 5 -3.98 7.00 13.60
CA ALA A 5 -4.07 8.44 13.44
C ALA A 5 -4.41 9.16 14.77
N ARG A 6 -5.34 8.61 15.55
CA ARG A 6 -5.66 9.13 16.90
C ARG A 6 -4.50 8.98 17.88
N ALA A 7 -3.77 7.87 17.82
CA ALA A 7 -2.65 7.61 18.73
C ALA A 7 -1.42 8.50 18.44
N THR A 8 -1.24 8.94 17.19
CA THR A 8 -0.08 9.74 16.77
C THR A 8 -0.42 11.19 16.43
N ASP A 9 -1.67 11.61 16.61
CA ASP A 9 -2.17 12.95 16.24
C ASP A 9 -1.85 13.34 14.79
N LEU A 10 -1.94 12.37 13.87
CA LEU A 10 -1.70 12.60 12.44
C LEU A 10 -3.03 12.86 11.70
N PRO A 11 -3.08 13.84 10.78
CA PRO A 11 -4.22 14.00 9.89
C PRO A 11 -4.47 12.73 9.07
N LEU A 12 -5.74 12.32 8.98
CA LEU A 12 -6.14 11.15 8.21
C LEU A 12 -7.04 11.55 7.05
N ILE A 13 -6.59 11.26 5.83
CA ILE A 13 -7.40 11.34 4.62
C ILE A 13 -7.81 9.91 4.25
N ILE A 14 -9.11 9.65 4.20
CA ILE A 14 -9.66 8.36 3.77
C ILE A 14 -10.21 8.52 2.36
N ASP A 15 -9.58 7.84 1.41
CA ASP A 15 -10.13 7.72 0.07
C ASP A 15 -11.33 6.76 0.10
N GLN A 16 -12.46 7.21 -0.43
CA GLN A 16 -13.70 6.45 -0.39
C GLN A 16 -13.69 5.43 -1.52
N GLY A 17 -13.58 4.15 -1.14
CA GLY A 17 -13.85 3.03 -2.04
C GLY A 17 -12.62 2.23 -2.40
N TYR A 18 -12.77 0.91 -2.30
CA TYR A 18 -11.95 -0.01 -3.06
C TYR A 18 -12.69 -0.30 -4.36
N ASP A 19 -12.20 0.24 -5.48
CA ASP A 19 -12.76 -0.05 -6.80
C ASP A 19 -12.43 -1.49 -7.22
N MET A 20 -13.27 -2.41 -6.75
CA MET A 20 -13.16 -3.83 -7.03
C MET A 20 -13.29 -4.13 -8.53
N LEU A 21 -14.13 -3.38 -9.25
CA LEU A 21 -14.36 -3.60 -10.68
C LEU A 21 -13.09 -3.27 -11.46
N ARG A 22 -12.49 -2.11 -11.20
CA ARG A 22 -11.22 -1.71 -11.83
C ARG A 22 -10.09 -2.66 -11.45
N TYR A 23 -10.05 -3.13 -10.20
CA TYR A 23 -9.07 -4.12 -9.78
C TYR A 23 -9.21 -5.43 -10.57
N PHE A 24 -10.42 -6.00 -10.65
CA PHE A 24 -10.65 -7.25 -11.39
C PHE A 24 -10.36 -7.10 -12.88
N GLN A 25 -10.75 -5.98 -13.49
CA GLN A 25 -10.44 -5.69 -14.88
C GLN A 25 -8.92 -5.61 -15.14
N ALA A 26 -8.15 -5.11 -14.17
CA ALA A 26 -6.70 -5.00 -14.31
C ALA A 26 -5.98 -6.35 -14.21
N VAL A 27 -6.53 -7.33 -13.49
CA VAL A 27 -5.83 -8.59 -13.18
C VAL A 27 -6.37 -9.82 -13.91
N VAL A 28 -7.52 -9.70 -14.58
CA VAL A 28 -8.19 -10.84 -15.23
C VAL A 28 -7.31 -11.45 -16.31
N GLY A 29 -7.12 -12.77 -16.24
CA GLY A 29 -6.29 -13.53 -17.19
C GLY A 29 -4.82 -13.64 -16.80
N HIS A 30 -4.38 -12.97 -15.73
CA HIS A 30 -3.03 -13.06 -15.17
C HIS A 30 -3.04 -12.90 -13.64
N GLU A 31 -4.00 -13.51 -12.96
CA GLU A 31 -4.24 -13.34 -11.53
C GLU A 31 -3.04 -13.77 -10.66
N SER A 32 -2.19 -14.67 -11.15
CA SER A 32 -0.92 -15.04 -10.50
C SER A 32 0.13 -13.93 -10.51
N GLU A 33 0.04 -13.00 -11.45
CA GLU A 33 0.99 -11.89 -11.68
C GLU A 33 0.37 -10.52 -11.38
N ARG A 34 -0.70 -10.48 -10.59
CA ARG A 34 -1.53 -9.30 -10.26
C ARG A 34 -0.86 -8.17 -9.47
N CYS A 35 0.29 -8.40 -8.83
CA CYS A 35 0.89 -7.44 -7.88
C CYS A 35 1.29 -6.09 -8.52
N PRO A 36 1.92 -6.04 -9.71
CA PRO A 36 2.22 -4.79 -10.40
C PRO A 36 0.96 -3.93 -10.64
N ASP A 37 -0.14 -4.54 -11.08
CA ASP A 37 -1.41 -3.83 -11.31
C ASP A 37 -1.99 -3.29 -10.00
N CYS A 38 -1.97 -4.10 -8.93
CA CYS A 38 -2.38 -3.67 -7.61
C CYS A 38 -1.56 -2.46 -7.13
N TYR A 39 -0.22 -2.55 -7.18
CA TYR A 39 0.65 -1.45 -6.75
C TYR A 39 0.39 -0.19 -7.57
N ARG A 40 0.29 -0.30 -8.90
CA ARG A 40 0.01 0.83 -9.79
C ARG A 40 -1.31 1.50 -9.43
N LEU A 41 -2.39 0.74 -9.26
CA LEU A 41 -3.70 1.29 -8.89
C LEU A 41 -3.65 2.04 -7.55
N ARG A 42 -3.00 1.45 -6.53
CA ARG A 42 -2.92 2.06 -5.19
C ARG A 42 -2.02 3.29 -5.18
N LEU A 43 -0.81 3.18 -5.74
CA LEU A 43 0.16 4.27 -5.75
C LEU A 43 -0.31 5.43 -6.63
N SER A 44 -0.97 5.16 -7.75
CA SER A 44 -1.52 6.21 -8.64
C SER A 44 -2.54 7.06 -7.91
N ARG A 45 -3.45 6.43 -7.14
CA ARG A 45 -4.43 7.17 -6.34
C ARG A 45 -3.77 7.99 -5.24
N THR A 46 -2.74 7.44 -4.57
CA THR A 46 -1.98 8.19 -3.56
C THR A 46 -1.24 9.39 -4.18
N ALA A 47 -0.60 9.20 -5.34
CA ALA A 47 0.11 10.25 -6.06
C ALA A 47 -0.85 11.36 -6.52
N GLU A 48 -2.00 11.00 -7.07
CA GLU A 48 -3.06 11.94 -7.46
C GLU A 48 -3.52 12.78 -6.26
N VAL A 49 -3.85 12.14 -5.12
CA VAL A 49 -4.26 12.86 -3.91
C VAL A 49 -3.13 13.76 -3.41
N ALA A 50 -1.88 13.30 -3.47
CA ALA A 50 -0.75 14.11 -3.05
C ALA A 50 -0.55 15.35 -3.93
N HIS A 51 -0.71 15.19 -5.24
CA HIS A 51 -0.67 16.30 -6.19
C HIS A 51 -1.78 17.32 -5.92
N GLN A 52 -3.03 16.84 -5.82
CA GLN A 52 -4.20 17.69 -5.60
C GLN A 52 -4.15 18.46 -4.27
N ARG A 53 -3.43 17.93 -3.27
CA ARG A 53 -3.26 18.55 -1.94
C ARG A 53 -1.97 19.36 -1.82
N GLY A 54 -1.08 19.32 -2.80
CA GLY A 54 0.21 20.02 -2.77
C GLY A 54 1.18 19.45 -1.74
N PHE A 55 1.19 18.13 -1.51
CA PHE A 55 2.24 17.49 -0.71
C PHE A 55 3.55 17.41 -1.52
N ASP A 56 4.69 17.51 -0.82
CA ASP A 56 6.01 17.45 -1.45
C ASP A 56 6.34 16.06 -2.00
N ALA A 57 5.88 15.02 -1.29
CA ALA A 57 6.17 13.63 -1.62
C ALA A 57 5.05 12.69 -1.17
N PHE A 58 5.04 11.48 -1.75
CA PHE A 58 4.23 10.35 -1.31
C PHE A 58 5.07 9.09 -1.14
N THR A 59 4.60 8.15 -0.31
CA THR A 59 5.25 6.86 -0.08
C THR A 59 4.21 5.79 0.25
N THR A 60 4.65 4.58 0.59
CA THR A 60 3.77 3.47 0.94
C THR A 60 4.28 2.66 2.12
N THR A 61 3.36 2.21 2.97
CA THR A 61 3.66 1.29 4.07
C THR A 61 4.11 -0.09 3.59
N LEU A 62 3.92 -0.43 2.31
CA LEU A 62 4.41 -1.69 1.74
C LEU A 62 5.95 -1.82 1.87
N LEU A 63 6.67 -0.70 1.93
CA LEU A 63 8.13 -0.65 2.09
C LEU A 63 8.64 -1.13 3.47
N VAL A 64 7.76 -1.38 4.45
CA VAL A 64 8.16 -2.02 5.71
C VAL A 64 8.22 -3.54 5.59
N SER A 65 7.49 -4.12 4.64
CA SER A 65 7.29 -5.57 4.57
C SER A 65 8.44 -6.27 3.83
N PRO A 66 9.04 -7.32 4.42
CA PRO A 66 10.07 -8.11 3.74
C PRO A 66 9.50 -9.01 2.63
N TYR A 67 8.17 -9.13 2.52
CA TYR A 67 7.48 -9.98 1.55
C TYR A 67 7.10 -9.24 0.26
N GLN A 68 7.30 -7.92 0.21
CA GLN A 68 6.92 -7.09 -0.93
C GLN A 68 8.12 -6.89 -1.86
N ASN A 69 7.86 -6.80 -3.17
CA ASN A 69 8.89 -6.51 -4.15
C ASN A 69 9.18 -5.00 -4.15
N HIS A 70 10.20 -4.58 -3.39
CA HIS A 70 10.58 -3.17 -3.24
C HIS A 70 11.08 -2.53 -4.52
N GLU A 71 11.81 -3.27 -5.36
CA GLU A 71 12.33 -2.75 -6.62
C GLU A 71 11.17 -2.37 -7.56
N LEU A 72 10.19 -3.25 -7.68
CA LEU A 72 8.98 -2.99 -8.45
C LEU A 72 8.16 -1.83 -7.87
N ILE A 73 8.01 -1.76 -6.54
CA ILE A 73 7.31 -0.64 -5.88
C ILE A 73 8.03 0.68 -6.16
N ARG A 74 9.36 0.69 -6.09
CA ARG A 74 10.18 1.87 -6.36
C ARG A 74 10.02 2.32 -7.80
N GLU A 75 10.17 1.41 -8.76
CA GLU A 75 10.02 1.73 -10.19
C GLU A 75 8.64 2.32 -10.51
N LEU A 76 7.57 1.68 -10.02
CA LEU A 76 6.21 2.18 -10.22
C LEU A 76 5.98 3.51 -9.51
N GLY A 77 6.49 3.66 -8.28
CA GLY A 77 6.38 4.88 -7.49
C GLY A 77 7.08 6.06 -8.17
N GLU A 78 8.34 5.91 -8.58
CA GLU A 78 9.11 6.93 -9.29
C GLU A 78 8.44 7.32 -10.62
N GLY A 79 7.96 6.34 -11.39
CA GLY A 79 7.23 6.60 -12.64
C GLY A 79 5.95 7.41 -12.43
N LEU A 80 5.15 7.03 -11.43
CA LEU A 80 3.93 7.77 -11.06
C LEU A 80 4.26 9.15 -10.48
N GLY A 81 5.36 9.28 -9.76
CA GLY A 81 5.81 10.58 -9.25
C GLY A 81 6.16 11.55 -10.37
N GLY A 82 6.78 11.05 -11.44
CA GLY A 82 6.98 11.82 -12.67
C GLY A 82 5.67 12.19 -13.38
N GLU A 83 4.72 11.25 -13.47
CA GLU A 83 3.41 11.46 -14.11
C GLU A 83 2.57 12.54 -13.40
N TRP A 84 2.53 12.50 -12.07
CA TRP A 84 1.72 13.40 -11.25
C TRP A 84 2.49 14.63 -10.75
N GLY A 85 3.80 14.72 -11.01
CA GLY A 85 4.64 15.83 -10.55
C GLY A 85 4.76 15.91 -9.02
N VAL A 86 4.85 14.76 -8.34
CA VAL A 86 5.04 14.65 -6.88
C VAL A 86 6.13 13.61 -6.61
N GLU A 87 7.07 13.89 -5.72
CA GLU A 87 8.17 12.95 -5.46
C GLU A 87 7.67 11.63 -4.84
N PHE A 88 8.15 10.50 -5.35
CA PHE A 88 8.02 9.23 -4.64
C PHE A 88 9.19 9.05 -3.67
N TYR A 89 8.90 9.15 -2.38
CA TYR A 89 9.90 8.96 -1.34
C TYR A 89 10.10 7.46 -1.07
N TYR A 90 11.16 6.90 -1.65
CA TYR A 90 11.60 5.55 -1.35
C TYR A 90 12.53 5.52 -0.14
N GLN A 91 12.20 4.68 0.84
CA GLN A 91 13.08 4.30 1.92
C GLN A 91 12.87 2.83 2.27
N ASP A 92 13.96 2.10 2.50
CA ASP A 92 13.88 0.74 3.01
C ASP A 92 13.54 0.76 4.51
N PHE A 93 12.26 0.47 4.82
CA PHE A 93 11.78 0.39 6.20
C PHE A 93 11.81 -1.04 6.77
N ARG A 94 12.34 -2.04 6.05
CA ARG A 94 12.43 -3.44 6.53
C ARG A 94 13.18 -3.58 7.86
N PRO A 95 14.25 -2.80 8.17
CA PRO A 95 14.87 -2.85 9.50
C PRO A 95 13.88 -2.57 10.64
N GLY A 96 12.84 -1.76 10.38
CA GLY A 96 11.78 -1.46 11.34
C GLY A 96 10.66 -2.50 11.41
N PHE A 97 10.65 -3.55 10.58
CA PHE A 97 9.52 -4.48 10.47
C PHE A 97 9.16 -5.16 11.80
N ARG A 98 10.14 -5.72 12.51
CA ARG A 98 9.90 -6.43 13.78
C ARG A 98 9.41 -5.48 14.86
N GLU A 99 10.01 -4.30 14.94
CA GLU A 99 9.67 -3.30 15.94
C GLU A 99 8.29 -2.68 15.67
N GLY A 100 8.01 -2.34 14.41
CA GLY A 100 6.69 -1.90 13.98
C GLY A 100 5.61 -2.93 14.30
N HIS A 101 5.91 -4.23 14.15
CA HIS A 101 4.98 -5.29 14.53
C HIS A 101 4.77 -5.39 16.05
N ARG A 102 5.80 -5.15 16.87
CA ARG A 102 5.67 -5.10 18.34
C ARG A 102 4.78 -3.92 18.76
N LEU A 103 5.10 -2.71 18.28
CA LEU A 103 4.37 -1.49 18.61
C LEU A 103 2.90 -1.55 18.17
N SER A 104 2.62 -2.09 16.99
CA SER A 104 1.24 -2.26 16.52
C SER A 104 0.42 -3.23 17.38
N ARG A 105 1.03 -4.28 17.95
CA ARG A 105 0.36 -5.15 18.92
C ARG A 105 0.05 -4.42 20.22
N GLU A 106 0.99 -3.63 20.73
CA GLU A 106 0.83 -2.84 21.96
C GLU A 106 -0.27 -1.78 21.81
N LEU A 107 -0.42 -1.22 20.61
CA LEU A 107 -1.48 -0.28 20.26
C LEU A 107 -2.83 -0.96 19.93
N GLY A 108 -2.90 -2.30 20.00
CA GLY A 108 -4.12 -3.06 19.68
C GLY A 108 -4.57 -2.89 18.22
N LEU A 109 -3.65 -2.65 17.30
CA LEU A 109 -3.97 -2.49 15.89
C LEU A 109 -4.36 -3.84 15.27
N TYR A 110 -5.29 -3.79 14.32
CA TYR A 110 -5.67 -4.97 13.54
C TYR A 110 -4.47 -5.47 12.71
N HIS A 111 -4.22 -6.79 12.77
CA HIS A 111 -3.17 -7.46 12.05
C HIS A 111 -3.75 -8.38 10.98
N GLN A 112 -3.77 -7.91 9.73
CA GLN A 112 -4.08 -8.77 8.60
C GLN A 112 -2.93 -9.75 8.31
N GLY A 113 -3.26 -11.00 8.02
CA GLY A 113 -2.30 -12.04 7.65
C GLY A 113 -1.98 -12.13 6.15
N TYR A 114 -2.56 -11.26 5.33
CA TYR A 114 -2.49 -11.28 3.87
C TYR A 114 -2.22 -9.86 3.33
N CYS A 115 -1.91 -9.72 2.04
CA CYS A 115 -1.52 -8.42 1.45
C CYS A 115 -2.67 -7.39 1.37
N GLY A 116 -3.92 -7.82 1.52
CA GLY A 116 -5.12 -6.98 1.42
C GLY A 116 -5.93 -7.18 0.13
N CYS A 117 -5.46 -7.98 -0.83
CA CYS A 117 -6.26 -8.39 -1.99
C CYS A 117 -6.99 -9.72 -1.74
N VAL A 118 -8.14 -9.91 -2.40
CA VAL A 118 -8.98 -11.12 -2.26
C VAL A 118 -8.24 -12.41 -2.64
N TYR A 119 -7.35 -12.35 -3.63
CA TYR A 119 -6.52 -13.50 -4.00
C TYR A 119 -5.54 -13.88 -2.90
N SER A 120 -4.88 -12.90 -2.24
CA SER A 120 -3.97 -13.17 -1.13
C SER A 120 -4.70 -13.67 0.12
N GLU A 121 -5.94 -13.22 0.34
CA GLU A 121 -6.81 -13.76 1.38
C GLU A 121 -7.18 -15.22 1.09
N TRP A 122 -7.60 -15.53 -0.14
CA TRP A 122 -7.93 -16.88 -0.58
C TRP A 122 -6.72 -17.83 -0.53
N GLU A 123 -5.56 -17.41 -1.02
CA GLU A 123 -4.32 -18.19 -0.93
C GLU A 123 -3.95 -18.55 0.52
N ARG A 124 -4.29 -17.66 1.47
CA ARG A 124 -4.00 -17.87 2.89
C ARG A 124 -5.03 -18.78 3.57
N TYR A 125 -6.32 -18.55 3.35
CA TYR A 125 -7.41 -19.16 4.13
C TYR A 125 -8.28 -20.12 3.34
N GLY A 126 -8.33 -19.99 2.01
CA GLY A 126 -9.14 -20.81 1.10
C GLY A 126 -8.55 -22.19 0.81
N LYS A 127 -7.77 -22.76 1.74
CA LYS A 127 -7.29 -24.14 1.63
C LYS A 127 -8.50 -25.07 1.76
N VAL A 128 -8.93 -25.62 0.63
CA VAL A 128 -9.82 -26.79 0.54
C VAL A 128 -8.95 -28.03 0.42
#